data_AF-R1DJF5-F1
#
_entry.id   AF-R1DJF5-F1
#
_cell.length_a   1.000
_cell.length_b   1.000
_cell.length_c   1.000
_cell.angle_alpha   90.00
_cell.angle_beta   90.00
_cell.angle_gamma   90.00
#
_symmetry.space_group_name_H-M   'P 1'
#
loop_
_entity.id
_entity.type
_entity.pdbx_description
1 polymer ?
#
loop_
_entity_poly.entity_id
_entity_poly.type
_entity_poly.pdbx_seq_one_letter_code
_entity_poly.pdbx_strand_id
1 'polypeptide(L)'
;MAVVSDDHAHERFCAEGLSLPASASPRVITHDEVRQHNGRGGENFWAVVDGYVVDATDMVNSHPGGLKKLLTTDAAGVGASGKAFGFSFTRGRNAHFPQTGKSFHEGVQAFLNGRGEPFLPPVEVTFSSHGKVVILGRLQS
;
A
#
# COMPACT_ATOMS: atom_id res chain seq x y z
N MET A 1 16.02 21.03 -1.71
CA MET A 1 15.09 19.88 -1.76
C MET A 1 15.88 18.70 -2.25
N ALA A 2 16.05 17.65 -1.44
CA ALA A 2 16.75 16.45 -1.89
C ALA A 2 15.84 15.71 -2.88
N VAL A 3 16.19 15.75 -4.16
CA VAL A 3 15.72 14.78 -5.14
C VAL A 3 16.33 13.45 -4.75
N VAL A 4 15.53 12.56 -4.18
CA VAL A 4 15.95 11.17 -3.97
C VAL A 4 16.07 10.58 -5.38
N SER A 5 17.30 10.23 -5.78
CA SER A 5 17.63 9.74 -7.12
C SER A 5 16.71 8.58 -7.51
N ASP A 6 16.20 8.59 -8.75
CA ASP A 6 15.42 7.52 -9.40
C ASP A 6 16.01 6.10 -9.20
N ASP A 7 17.32 6.01 -8.91
CA ASP A 7 18.05 4.75 -8.64
C ASP A 7 17.57 3.91 -7.44
N HIS A 8 16.65 4.42 -6.61
CA HIS A 8 16.14 3.66 -5.46
C HIS A 8 14.84 2.90 -5.77
N ALA A 9 14.20 3.20 -6.91
CA ALA A 9 12.92 2.64 -7.30
C ALA A 9 13.12 1.39 -8.18
N HIS A 10 13.16 0.22 -7.55
CA HIS A 10 13.21 -1.03 -8.30
C HIS A 10 11.82 -1.43 -8.78
N GLU A 11 11.45 -0.99 -10.00
CA GLU A 11 10.14 -1.28 -10.61
C GLU A 11 9.79 -2.78 -10.65
N ARG A 12 10.79 -3.67 -10.66
CA ARG A 12 10.59 -5.13 -10.54
C ARG A 12 9.83 -5.58 -9.28
N PHE A 13 9.73 -4.72 -8.27
CA PHE A 13 8.97 -4.96 -7.03
C PHE A 13 7.64 -4.19 -7.01
N CYS A 14 7.21 -3.59 -8.12
CA CYS A 14 5.86 -3.06 -8.22
C CYS A 14 4.86 -4.22 -8.12
N ALA A 15 3.90 -4.09 -7.21
CA ALA A 15 2.87 -5.10 -7.01
C ALA A 15 1.67 -4.93 -7.97
N GLU A 16 1.63 -3.84 -8.74
CA GLU A 16 0.55 -3.57 -9.67
C GLU A 16 0.55 -4.64 -10.77
N GLY A 17 -0.60 -5.23 -11.04
CA GLY A 17 -0.74 -6.25 -12.09
C GLY A 17 -0.25 -7.65 -11.72
N LEU A 18 0.15 -7.92 -10.47
CA LEU A 18 0.39 -9.30 -10.03
C LEU A 18 -0.86 -10.16 -10.25
N SER A 19 -0.66 -11.31 -10.91
CA SER A 19 -1.75 -12.20 -11.32
C SER A 19 -2.46 -12.80 -10.11
N LEU A 20 -3.79 -12.74 -10.13
CA LEU A 20 -4.64 -13.47 -9.19
C LEU A 20 -4.68 -14.96 -9.57
N PRO A 21 -4.44 -15.88 -8.63
CA PRO A 21 -4.78 -17.28 -8.83
C PRO A 21 -6.29 -17.44 -9.07
N ALA A 22 -6.69 -18.40 -9.90
CA ALA A 22 -8.10 -18.58 -10.29
C ALA A 22 -9.05 -18.87 -9.11
N SER A 23 -8.53 -19.43 -8.00
CA SER A 23 -9.27 -19.72 -6.78
C SER A 23 -9.21 -18.60 -5.73
N ALA A 24 -8.53 -17.49 -6.04
CA ALA A 24 -8.30 -16.42 -5.08
C ALA A 24 -9.41 -15.37 -5.18
N SER A 25 -10.11 -15.13 -4.07
CA SER A 25 -11.17 -14.13 -3.95
C SER A 25 -10.73 -12.99 -3.02
N PRO A 26 -9.96 -12.00 -3.49
CA PRO A 26 -9.65 -10.83 -2.67
C PRO A 26 -10.91 -10.02 -2.42
N ARG A 27 -11.04 -9.44 -1.23
CA ARG A 27 -12.08 -8.43 -0.97
C ARG A 27 -11.88 -7.24 -1.91
N VAL A 28 -12.94 -6.83 -2.60
CA VAL A 28 -12.96 -5.59 -3.39
C VAL A 28 -13.43 -4.46 -2.49
N ILE A 29 -12.65 -3.38 -2.42
CA ILE A 29 -12.86 -2.26 -1.51
C ILE A 29 -13.01 -0.99 -2.33
N THR A 30 -14.03 -0.18 -2.03
CA THR A 30 -14.32 1.04 -2.80
C THR A 30 -13.47 2.22 -2.35
N HIS A 31 -13.30 3.22 -3.22
CA HIS A 31 -12.65 4.47 -2.86
C HIS A 31 -13.32 5.17 -1.67
N ASP A 32 -14.65 5.14 -1.60
CA ASP A 32 -15.39 5.78 -0.50
C ASP A 32 -15.18 5.05 0.82
N GLU A 33 -15.07 3.73 0.79
CA GLU A 33 -14.72 2.95 1.97
C GLU A 33 -13.31 3.27 2.47
N VAL A 34 -12.32 3.40 1.57
CA VAL A 34 -10.97 3.83 1.97
C VAL A 34 -11.00 5.22 2.63
N ARG A 35 -11.78 6.17 2.09
CA ARG A 35 -11.89 7.54 2.65
C ARG A 35 -12.54 7.60 4.04
N GLN A 36 -13.38 6.63 4.40
CA GLN A 36 -13.94 6.52 5.74
C GLN A 36 -12.85 6.22 6.78
N HIS A 37 -11.78 5.51 6.38
CA HIS A 37 -10.66 5.12 7.23
C HIS A 37 -9.50 6.11 7.06
N ASN A 38 -9.73 7.37 7.36
CA ASN A 38 -8.78 8.46 7.10
C ASN A 38 -7.85 8.79 8.28
N GLY A 39 -7.86 8.00 9.36
CA GLY A 39 -6.99 8.20 10.52
C GLY A 39 -7.29 9.43 11.37
N ARG A 40 -8.34 10.21 11.06
CA ARG A 40 -8.75 11.37 11.87
C ARG A 40 -9.34 10.88 13.19
N GLY A 41 -9.17 11.66 14.25
CA GLY A 41 -9.74 11.32 15.57
C GLY A 41 -9.13 10.11 16.25
N GLY A 42 -8.03 9.54 15.72
CA GLY A 42 -7.41 8.32 16.27
C GLY A 42 -8.02 7.02 15.74
N GLU A 43 -8.83 7.09 14.68
CA GLU A 43 -9.38 5.92 14.00
C GLU A 43 -8.34 5.24 13.09
N ASN A 44 -8.72 4.09 12.52
CA ASN A 44 -7.87 3.37 11.58
C ASN A 44 -7.56 4.22 10.34
N PHE A 45 -6.34 4.07 9.82
CA PHE A 45 -5.88 4.74 8.62
C PHE A 45 -5.64 3.72 7.51
N TRP A 46 -6.39 3.82 6.41
CA TRP A 46 -6.19 3.00 5.23
C TRP A 46 -5.53 3.79 4.11
N ALA A 47 -4.65 3.12 3.37
CA ALA A 47 -3.99 3.64 2.20
C ALA A 47 -4.12 2.67 1.03
N VAL A 48 -3.80 3.14 -0.17
CA VAL A 48 -3.71 2.30 -1.37
C VAL A 48 -2.28 2.30 -1.86
N VAL A 49 -1.75 1.11 -2.09
CA VAL A 49 -0.40 0.89 -2.63
C VAL A 49 -0.50 -0.08 -3.80
N ASP A 50 -0.12 0.36 -5.00
CA ASP A 50 -0.13 -0.45 -6.23
C ASP A 50 -1.49 -1.17 -6.47
N GLY A 51 -2.60 -0.53 -6.09
CA GLY A 51 -3.96 -1.05 -6.24
C GLY A 51 -4.45 -1.97 -5.11
N TYR A 52 -3.65 -2.17 -4.06
CA TYR A 52 -4.05 -2.93 -2.86
C TYR A 52 -4.40 -1.97 -1.73
N VAL A 53 -5.50 -2.24 -1.03
CA VAL A 53 -5.88 -1.49 0.16
C VAL A 53 -5.17 -2.10 1.37
N VAL A 54 -4.51 -1.23 2.14
CA VAL A 54 -3.79 -1.62 3.35
C VAL A 54 -4.29 -0.85 4.57
N ASP A 55 -4.38 -1.53 5.70
CA ASP A 55 -4.41 -0.87 7.01
C ASP A 55 -2.98 -0.43 7.34
N ALA A 56 -2.79 0.88 7.49
CA ALA A 56 -1.52 1.52 7.82
C ALA A 56 -1.61 2.27 9.16
N THR A 57 -2.53 1.88 10.04
CA THR A 57 -2.74 2.52 11.35
C THR A 57 -1.46 2.53 12.18
N ASP A 58 -0.69 1.44 12.19
CA ASP A 58 0.59 1.38 12.92
C ASP A 58 1.68 2.33 12.39
N MET A 59 1.54 2.78 11.13
CA MET A 59 2.47 3.72 10.50
C MET A 59 2.17 5.17 10.89
N VAL A 60 0.96 5.49 11.35
CA VAL A 60 0.50 6.86 11.64
C VAL A 60 1.45 7.59 12.59
N ASN A 61 1.94 6.90 13.63
CA ASN A 61 2.82 7.47 14.65
C ASN A 61 4.31 7.16 14.45
N SER A 62 4.66 6.28 13.51
CA SER A 62 6.03 5.76 13.32
C SER A 62 6.64 6.11 11.96
N HIS A 63 5.86 6.68 11.04
CA HIS A 63 6.32 6.96 9.68
C HIS A 63 7.45 8.01 9.66
N PRO A 64 8.65 7.67 9.12
CA PRO A 64 9.81 8.58 9.11
C PRO A 64 9.58 9.91 8.36
N GLY A 65 8.71 9.90 7.35
CA GLY A 65 8.34 11.09 6.59
C GLY A 65 7.34 12.02 7.29
N GLY A 66 6.87 11.62 8.48
CA GLY A 66 5.84 12.31 9.25
C GLY A 66 4.42 12.01 8.78
N LEU A 67 3.46 12.26 9.68
CA LEU A 67 2.03 12.00 9.49
C LEU A 67 1.45 12.71 8.26
N LYS A 68 1.84 13.97 8.04
CA LYS A 68 1.32 14.80 6.94
C LYS A 68 1.53 14.13 5.57
N LYS A 69 2.67 13.48 5.35
CA LYS A 69 2.95 12.79 4.09
C LYS A 69 2.09 11.54 3.95
N LEU A 70 1.96 10.77 5.04
CA LEU A 70 1.18 9.54 5.08
C LEU A 70 -0.31 9.80 4.75
N LEU A 71 -0.90 10.82 5.37
CA LEU A 71 -2.33 11.18 5.19
C LEU A 71 -2.66 11.80 3.82
N THR A 72 -1.68 11.96 2.92
CA THR A 72 -1.91 12.50 1.56
C THR A 72 -1.72 11.46 0.47
N THR A 73 -1.55 10.19 0.83
CA THR A 73 -1.27 9.09 -0.11
C THR A 73 -2.40 8.81 -1.09
N ASP A 74 -3.62 9.26 -0.81
CA ASP A 74 -4.77 9.20 -1.71
C ASP A 74 -4.78 10.32 -2.77
N ALA A 75 -3.96 11.37 -2.64
CA ALA A 75 -3.98 12.53 -3.52
C ALA A 75 -3.33 12.24 -4.89
N ALA A 76 -3.92 12.77 -5.96
CA ALA A 76 -3.50 12.50 -7.34
C ALA A 76 -2.05 12.87 -7.66
N GLY A 77 -1.54 13.96 -7.06
CA GLY A 77 -0.17 14.41 -7.26
C GLY A 77 0.89 13.72 -6.38
N VAL A 78 0.47 12.85 -5.46
CA VAL A 78 1.36 12.11 -4.55
C VAL A 78 1.72 10.73 -5.11
N GLY A 79 0.79 10.11 -5.84
CA GLY A 79 0.99 8.79 -6.44
C GLY A 79 1.87 8.78 -7.70
N ALA A 80 2.28 7.57 -8.11
CA ALA A 80 3.07 7.32 -9.31
C ALA A 80 2.25 7.47 -10.60
N SER A 81 0.94 7.21 -10.56
CA SER A 81 0.07 7.25 -11.73
C SER A 81 -0.47 8.64 -12.07
N GLY A 82 -0.23 9.66 -11.23
CA GLY A 82 -0.87 10.97 -11.35
C GLY A 82 -2.37 10.97 -11.08
N LYS A 83 -2.94 9.84 -10.63
CA LYS A 83 -4.34 9.67 -10.23
C LYS A 83 -4.44 9.49 -8.72
N ALA A 84 -5.61 9.82 -8.16
CA ALA A 84 -5.90 9.55 -6.76
C ALA A 84 -5.69 8.05 -6.46
N PHE A 85 -5.23 7.73 -5.25
CA PHE A 85 -4.92 6.36 -4.80
C PHE A 85 -3.85 5.64 -5.64
N GLY A 86 -3.06 6.38 -6.41
CA GLY A 86 -2.02 5.84 -7.28
C GLY A 86 -0.66 5.67 -6.62
N PHE A 87 -0.58 5.58 -5.30
CA PHE A 87 0.71 5.51 -4.60
C PHE A 87 1.43 4.17 -4.83
N SER A 88 2.75 4.24 -4.91
CA SER A 88 3.63 3.10 -5.19
C SER A 88 4.92 3.25 -4.39
N PHE A 89 5.40 2.17 -3.78
CA PHE A 89 6.71 2.16 -3.13
C PHE A 89 7.87 2.11 -4.13
N THR A 90 7.63 1.79 -5.39
CA THR A 90 8.68 1.46 -6.36
C THR A 90 8.60 2.31 -7.62
N ARG A 91 7.69 3.29 -7.67
CA ARG A 91 7.52 4.20 -8.81
C ARG A 91 7.19 5.61 -8.37
N GLY A 92 7.49 6.57 -9.24
CA GLY A 92 7.15 7.98 -9.04
C GLY A 92 8.01 8.69 -7.99
N ARG A 93 7.73 9.97 -7.77
CA ARG A 93 8.59 10.87 -6.97
C ARG A 93 8.66 10.54 -5.48
N ASN A 94 7.76 9.67 -5.00
CA ASN A 94 7.70 9.24 -3.60
C ASN A 94 8.05 7.75 -3.45
N ALA A 95 8.78 7.18 -4.41
CA ALA A 95 9.35 5.84 -4.28
C ALA A 95 10.19 5.74 -3.00
N HIS A 96 10.13 4.56 -2.38
CA HIS A 96 10.77 4.26 -1.11
C HIS A 96 12.05 3.45 -1.32
N PHE A 97 12.73 3.13 -0.21
CA PHE A 97 13.89 2.26 -0.24
C PHE A 97 13.54 0.90 -0.89
N PRO A 98 14.46 0.31 -1.67
CA PRO A 98 14.30 -0.99 -2.31
C PRO A 98 13.65 -2.07 -1.45
N GLN A 99 14.06 -2.14 -0.18
CA GLN A 99 13.61 -3.15 0.75
C GLN A 99 12.13 -3.00 1.12
N THR A 100 11.62 -1.77 1.22
CA THR A 100 10.19 -1.50 1.48
C THR A 100 9.33 -2.02 0.33
N GLY A 101 9.72 -1.67 -0.91
CA GLY A 101 9.04 -2.17 -2.11
C GLY A 101 9.07 -3.70 -2.21
N LYS A 102 10.24 -4.30 -1.95
CA LYS A 102 10.40 -5.76 -1.93
C LYS A 102 9.50 -6.43 -0.88
N SER A 103 9.51 -5.95 0.37
CA SER A 103 8.67 -6.51 1.44
C SER A 103 7.18 -6.39 1.11
N PHE A 104 6.76 -5.27 0.51
CA PHE A 104 5.38 -5.12 0.08
C PHE A 104 5.01 -6.08 -1.06
N HIS A 105 5.88 -6.21 -2.06
CA HIS A 105 5.71 -7.17 -3.16
C HIS A 105 5.55 -8.61 -2.64
N GLU A 106 6.44 -9.05 -1.76
CA GLU A 106 6.40 -10.39 -1.15
C GLU A 106 5.12 -10.57 -0.32
N GLY A 107 4.68 -9.53 0.40
CA GLY A 107 3.41 -9.51 1.12
C GLY A 107 2.19 -9.67 0.21
N VAL A 108 2.17 -8.98 -0.93
CA VAL A 108 1.10 -9.15 -1.93
C VAL A 108 1.12 -10.56 -2.52
N GLN A 109 2.29 -11.13 -2.80
CA GLN A 109 2.37 -12.53 -3.22
C GLN A 109 1.83 -13.49 -2.15
N ALA A 110 2.15 -13.26 -0.88
CA ALA A 110 1.60 -14.06 0.22
C ALA A 110 0.08 -13.91 0.33
N PHE A 111 -0.45 -12.70 0.21
CA PHE A 111 -1.89 -12.42 0.20
C PHE A 111 -2.60 -13.16 -0.94
N LEU A 112 -2.11 -13.03 -2.17
CA LEU A 112 -2.70 -13.66 -3.36
C LEU A 112 -2.66 -15.20 -3.32
N ASN A 113 -1.66 -15.78 -2.64
CA ASN A 113 -1.54 -17.23 -2.44
C ASN A 113 -2.27 -17.72 -1.18
N GLY A 114 -2.88 -16.82 -0.41
CA GLY A 114 -3.66 -17.15 0.76
C GLY A 114 -4.88 -18.03 0.43
N ARG A 115 -5.45 -18.64 1.46
CA ARG A 115 -6.70 -19.41 1.37
C ARG A 115 -7.63 -18.93 2.47
N GLY A 116 -8.83 -18.51 2.10
CA GLY A 116 -9.83 -18.02 3.03
C GLY A 116 -11.19 -17.94 2.36
N GLU A 117 -12.24 -18.05 3.18
CA GLU A 117 -13.64 -18.00 2.77
C GLU A 117 -14.38 -16.98 3.64
N PRO A 118 -15.20 -16.07 3.07
CA PRO A 118 -15.47 -15.91 1.63
C PRO A 118 -14.36 -15.15 0.87
N PHE A 119 -13.38 -14.58 1.58
CA PHE A 119 -12.30 -13.80 0.97
C PHE A 119 -10.92 -14.26 1.48
N LEU A 120 -9.88 -13.91 0.72
CA LEU A 120 -8.50 -14.05 1.16
C LEU A 120 -8.29 -13.37 2.53
N PRO A 121 -7.59 -14.03 3.47
CA PRO A 121 -7.33 -13.45 4.78
C PRO A 121 -6.38 -12.26 4.66
N PRO A 122 -6.48 -11.26 5.55
CA PRO A 122 -5.52 -10.17 5.58
C PRO A 122 -4.08 -10.67 5.82
N VAL A 123 -3.10 -9.99 5.24
CA VAL A 123 -1.67 -10.33 5.39
C VAL A 123 -0.90 -9.16 5.97
N GLU A 124 -0.22 -9.41 7.09
CA GLU A 124 0.70 -8.46 7.70
C GLU A 124 2.02 -8.39 6.90
N VAL A 125 2.46 -7.17 6.64
CA VAL A 125 3.75 -6.86 6.02
C VAL A 125 4.52 -5.95 6.96
N THR A 126 5.62 -6.46 7.50
CA THR A 126 6.48 -5.71 8.42
C THR A 126 7.63 -5.05 7.68
N PHE A 127 7.82 -3.76 7.93
CA PHE A 127 8.97 -2.99 7.46
C PHE A 127 9.96 -2.86 8.61
N SER A 128 11.13 -3.47 8.45
CA SER A 128 12.11 -3.81 9.49
C SER A 128 12.30 -2.79 10.62
N SER A 129 12.22 -1.48 10.35
CA SER A 129 12.44 -0.41 11.33
C SER A 129 11.36 0.66 11.38
N HIS A 130 10.26 0.50 10.65
CA HIS A 130 9.31 1.61 10.39
C HIS A 130 7.85 1.26 10.65
N GLY A 131 7.55 0.06 11.13
CA GLY A 131 6.20 -0.39 11.44
C GLY A 131 5.73 -1.46 10.46
N LYS A 132 4.41 -1.60 10.33
CA LYS A 132 3.78 -2.62 9.52
C LYS A 132 2.52 -2.09 8.84
N VAL A 133 2.11 -2.78 7.80
CA VAL A 133 0.80 -2.62 7.17
C VAL A 133 0.11 -3.96 7.07
N VAL A 134 -1.22 -3.96 6.98
CA VAL A 134 -1.99 -5.19 6.76
C VAL A 134 -2.73 -5.07 5.44
N ILE A 135 -2.45 -5.96 4.48
CA ILE A 135 -3.16 -6.02 3.20
C ILE A 135 -4.57 -6.54 3.44
N LEU A 136 -5.59 -5.76 3.07
CA LEU A 136 -7.00 -6.04 3.33
C LEU A 136 -7.74 -6.56 2.10
N GLY A 137 -7.28 -6.19 0.90
CA GLY A 137 -8.00 -6.43 -0.33
C GLY A 137 -7.44 -5.64 -1.51
N ARG A 138 -8.20 -5.61 -2.61
CA ARG A 138 -7.91 -4.81 -3.79
C ARG A 138 -8.85 -3.62 -3.86
N LEU A 139 -8.32 -2.49 -4.29
CA LEU A 139 -9.14 -1.34 -4.63
C LEU A 139 -10.01 -1.70 -5.84
N GLN A 140 -11.26 -1.25 -5.81
CA GLN A 140 -12.17 -1.35 -6.94
C GLN A 140 -11.60 -0.56 -8.12
N SER A 141 -11.31 -1.29 -9.21
CA SER A 141 -10.81 -0.75 -10.49
C SER A 141 -11.75 0.25 -11.12
#